data_AF-A0A2P5VLR8-F1
#
_entry.id   AF-A0A2P5VLR8-F1
#
_cell.length_a   1.000
_cell.length_b   1.000
_cell.length_c   1.000
_cell.angle_alpha   90.00
_cell.angle_beta   90.00
_cell.angle_gamma   90.00
#
_symmetry.space_group_name_H-M   'P 1'
#
loop_
_entity.id
_entity.type
_entity.pdbx_description
1 polymer ?
#
loop_
_entity_poly.entity_id
_entity_poly.type
_entity_poly.pdbx_seq_one_letter_code
_entity_poly.pdbx_strand_id
1 'polypeptide(L)'
;MFQDIIARTGDHPNVAWRGRFADACIELCFDGESQYLSYDAHGVRIGPNRPDRRITFRLEASGNDWRELITANPRPGLQSLSAMRRTGHLKLTGDHVAFYQNLLPLELLFSMSRPRPTKANSIPPQPTIDPIVGRYINLAFEGRPHRIYFEEAGSGIPLICLHTAGADGRQYRAILNDEAITENFRVVVFDLPWHGKSSPPPGFQDEIYELSTERYVAVTMAVKEALQLDNPVIMGCSIGGRAVLHLALRHGRDLRAVIGLQSALYAENRIDGEPEGLRSIHRPDVHGPEISGALMMGLIAPQSNGTDTWETLWHYMQGGPGVFMGDLNYYFTDGDMRNGVARGIDTAECPVHLLTGEYDTSATPELSGQLAEEINATSFKVMKGMGHFPMSENPEEFRKYLLPVLEQIAA
;
A
#
# COMPACT_ATOMS: atom_id res chain seq x y z
N MET A 1 20.07 3.05 23.80
CA MET A 1 19.77 2.36 22.54
C MET A 1 19.48 3.35 21.41
N PHE A 2 18.66 4.39 21.64
CA PHE A 2 18.09 5.22 20.57
C PHE A 2 18.75 6.59 20.33
N GLN A 3 19.88 6.91 20.99
CA GLN A 3 20.50 8.25 20.87
C GLN A 3 20.97 8.57 19.44
N ASP A 4 21.50 7.57 18.73
CA ASP A 4 21.96 7.73 17.34
C ASP A 4 20.82 8.10 16.38
N ILE A 5 19.59 7.68 16.68
CA ILE A 5 18.42 8.01 15.86
C ILE A 5 18.16 9.51 15.91
N ILE A 6 18.17 10.10 17.10
CA ILE A 6 17.97 11.55 17.27
C ILE A 6 19.07 12.32 16.57
N ALA A 7 20.33 11.92 16.72
CA ALA A 7 21.44 12.59 16.03
C ALA A 7 21.28 12.58 14.50
N ARG A 8 20.62 11.58 13.94
CA ARG A 8 20.38 11.46 12.48
C ARG A 8 19.12 12.15 11.99
N THR A 9 18.06 12.19 12.81
CA THR A 9 16.70 12.54 12.35
C THR A 9 15.95 13.54 13.22
N GLY A 10 16.46 13.91 14.39
CA GLY A 10 15.88 14.97 15.23
C GLY A 10 15.79 16.31 14.51
N ASP A 11 16.72 16.57 13.58
CA ASP A 11 16.76 17.78 12.74
C ASP A 11 16.02 17.62 11.39
N HIS A 12 15.35 16.49 11.15
CA HIS A 12 14.64 16.28 9.88
C HIS A 12 13.50 17.30 9.72
N PRO A 13 13.43 18.09 8.63
CA PRO A 13 12.46 19.18 8.50
C PRO A 13 10.99 18.75 8.66
N ASN A 14 10.60 17.59 8.13
CA ASN A 14 9.24 17.06 8.31
C ASN A 14 8.91 16.66 9.76
N VAL A 15 9.91 16.21 10.54
CA VAL A 15 9.75 15.84 11.95
C VAL A 15 9.67 17.12 12.79
N ALA A 16 10.58 18.07 12.55
CA ALA A 16 10.60 19.36 13.23
C ALA A 16 9.32 20.18 12.98
N TRP A 17 8.83 20.23 11.73
CA TRP A 17 7.62 20.99 11.36
C TRP A 17 6.38 20.54 12.14
N ARG A 18 6.17 19.21 12.22
CA ARG A 18 5.06 18.58 12.95
C ARG A 18 5.20 18.71 14.47
N GLY A 19 6.44 18.77 14.97
CA GLY A 19 6.73 18.87 16.41
C GLY A 19 6.14 20.12 17.05
N ARG A 20 5.98 21.22 16.30
CA ARG A 20 5.40 22.48 16.79
C ARG A 20 3.97 22.36 17.31
N PHE A 21 3.25 21.32 16.91
CA PHE A 21 1.89 21.03 17.37
C PHE A 21 1.80 19.74 18.19
N ALA A 22 2.92 19.03 18.36
CA ALA A 22 2.99 17.83 19.15
C ALA A 22 3.18 18.17 20.63
N ASP A 23 2.64 17.31 21.50
CA ASP A 23 2.96 17.30 22.92
C ASP A 23 2.89 15.87 23.46
N ALA A 24 3.87 15.05 23.09
CA ALA A 24 3.90 13.63 23.43
C ALA A 24 5.11 13.29 24.31
N CYS A 25 4.85 12.59 25.42
CA CYS A 25 5.86 11.95 26.24
C CYS A 25 5.67 10.44 26.16
N ILE A 26 6.63 9.74 25.54
CA ILE A 26 6.53 8.34 25.14
C ILE A 26 7.53 7.53 25.96
N GLU A 27 7.06 6.45 26.57
CA GLU A 27 7.92 5.47 27.25
C GLU A 27 8.22 4.31 26.30
N LEU A 28 9.49 4.09 25.99
CA LEU A 28 9.99 2.98 25.20
C LEU A 28 10.48 1.89 26.16
N CYS A 29 9.71 0.82 26.32
CA CYS A 29 9.99 -0.27 27.26
C CYS A 29 10.69 -1.43 26.55
N PHE A 30 11.70 -2.01 27.20
CA PHE A 30 12.40 -3.21 26.74
C PHE A 30 13.08 -3.94 27.89
N ASP A 31 12.90 -5.26 27.99
CA ASP A 31 13.60 -6.15 28.93
C ASP A 31 13.63 -5.66 30.39
N GLY A 32 12.57 -4.98 30.85
CA GLY A 32 12.47 -4.40 32.21
C GLY A 32 13.10 -3.01 32.38
N GLU A 33 13.69 -2.45 31.33
CA GLU A 33 14.24 -1.09 31.26
C GLU A 33 13.30 -0.15 30.50
N SER A 34 13.57 1.16 30.57
CA SER A 34 12.83 2.17 29.82
C SER A 34 13.70 3.34 29.37
N GLN A 35 13.42 3.84 28.17
CA GLN A 35 13.88 5.15 27.70
C GLN A 35 12.67 6.04 27.43
N TYR A 36 12.83 7.34 27.61
CA TYR A 36 11.75 8.31 27.51
C TYR A 36 12.01 9.25 26.34
N LEU A 37 11.08 9.28 25.39
CA LEU A 37 11.09 10.15 24.22
C LEU A 37 10.10 11.29 24.43
N SER A 38 10.56 12.54 24.33
CA SER A 38 9.69 13.72 24.31
C SER A 38 9.68 14.29 22.90
N TYR A 39 8.49 14.51 22.36
CA TYR A 39 8.27 15.14 21.07
C TYR A 39 7.30 16.32 21.24
N ASP A 40 7.86 17.51 21.12
CA ASP A 40 7.17 18.77 21.37
C ASP A 40 7.71 19.88 20.46
N ALA A 41 7.25 21.12 20.68
CA ALA A 41 7.67 22.28 19.90
C ALA A 41 9.18 22.61 19.99
N HIS A 42 9.91 22.00 20.94
CA HIS A 42 11.36 22.11 21.09
C HIS A 42 12.12 20.97 20.41
N GLY A 43 11.43 20.06 19.71
CA GLY A 43 12.02 18.98 18.93
C GLY A 43 11.89 17.61 19.59
N VAL A 44 12.76 16.68 19.18
CA VAL A 44 12.79 15.30 19.70
C VAL A 44 13.92 15.17 20.71
N ARG A 45 13.62 14.65 21.91
CA ARG A 45 14.60 14.37 22.97
C ARG A 45 14.42 12.94 23.48
N ILE A 46 15.52 12.23 23.75
CA ILE A 46 15.47 10.89 24.34
C ILE A 46 16.49 10.74 25.48
N GLY A 47 16.08 10.09 26.55
CA GLY A 47 16.96 9.86 27.69
C GLY A 47 16.50 8.71 28.60
N PRO A 48 17.37 8.24 29.52
CA PRO A 48 17.03 7.19 30.47
C PRO A 48 16.19 7.71 31.65
N ASN A 49 16.22 9.02 31.90
CA ASN A 49 15.55 9.62 33.05
C ASN A 49 14.07 9.87 32.73
N ARG A 50 13.20 9.43 33.63
CA ARG A 50 11.78 9.72 33.54
C ARG A 50 11.55 11.23 33.63
N PRO A 51 10.84 11.84 32.68
CA PRO A 51 10.56 13.28 32.73
C PRO A 51 9.52 13.58 33.81
N ASP A 52 9.55 14.81 34.33
CA ASP A 52 8.53 15.35 35.24
C ASP A 52 7.26 15.77 34.47
N ARG A 53 6.70 14.81 33.72
CA ARG A 53 5.51 14.95 32.89
C ARG A 53 4.76 13.63 32.85
N ARG A 54 3.46 13.67 32.55
CA ARG A 54 2.66 12.47 32.32
C ARG A 54 3.15 11.74 31.07
N ILE A 55 3.29 10.42 31.15
CA ILE A 55 3.52 9.56 29.99
C ILE A 55 2.22 9.47 29.19
N THR A 56 2.26 9.92 27.93
CA THR A 56 1.13 9.94 27.00
C THR A 56 0.76 8.53 26.57
N PHE A 57 1.74 7.76 26.07
CA PHE A 57 1.60 6.35 25.72
C PHE A 57 2.93 5.61 25.85
N ARG A 58 2.87 4.28 25.85
CA ARG A 58 4.01 3.38 25.98
C ARG A 58 4.09 2.46 24.78
N LEU A 59 5.32 2.24 24.32
CA LEU A 59 5.68 1.30 23.26
C LEU A 59 6.59 0.23 23.88
N GLU A 60 6.12 -1.02 23.93
CA GLU A 60 6.82 -2.13 24.55
C GLU A 60 7.17 -3.20 23.52
N ALA A 61 8.46 -3.54 23.42
CA ALA A 61 8.99 -4.61 22.59
C ALA A 61 10.24 -5.22 23.25
N SER A 62 10.69 -6.39 22.77
CA SER A 62 11.93 -6.98 23.27
C SER A 62 13.14 -6.08 22.94
N GLY A 63 14.18 -6.10 23.77
CA GLY A 63 15.40 -5.34 23.49
C GLY A 63 16.10 -5.80 22.20
N ASN A 64 15.88 -7.05 21.77
CA ASN A 64 16.32 -7.56 20.47
C ASN A 64 15.56 -6.89 19.32
N ASP A 65 14.23 -6.85 19.37
CA ASP A 65 13.43 -6.28 18.28
C ASP A 65 13.67 -4.78 18.12
N TRP A 66 13.83 -4.04 19.23
CA TRP A 66 14.23 -2.63 19.17
C TRP A 66 15.61 -2.41 18.53
N ARG A 67 16.57 -3.28 18.83
CA ARG A 67 17.91 -3.23 18.20
C ARG A 67 17.83 -3.57 16.72
N GLU A 68 16.99 -4.52 16.34
CA GLU A 68 16.83 -4.92 14.95
C GLU A 68 16.12 -3.85 14.10
N LEU A 69 15.07 -3.22 14.63
CA LEU A 69 14.34 -2.11 14.00
C LEU A 69 15.29 -1.01 13.49
N ILE A 70 16.39 -0.74 14.19
CA ILE A 70 17.29 0.38 13.85
C ILE A 70 18.45 -0.03 12.93
N THR A 71 18.51 -1.31 12.53
CA THR A 71 19.50 -1.81 11.57
C THR A 71 19.16 -1.36 10.15
N ALA A 72 20.11 -1.48 9.22
CA ALA A 72 19.89 -1.12 7.81
C ALA A 72 18.90 -2.06 7.09
N ASN A 73 18.87 -3.34 7.48
CA ASN A 73 18.07 -4.39 6.86
C ASN A 73 17.42 -5.26 7.95
N PRO A 74 16.45 -4.73 8.71
CA PRO A 74 15.69 -5.55 9.66
C PRO A 74 14.96 -6.67 8.92
N ARG A 75 14.69 -7.80 9.58
CA ARG A 75 13.85 -8.85 9.01
C ARG A 75 12.40 -8.37 8.78
N PRO A 76 11.64 -9.03 7.88
CA PRO A 76 10.21 -8.77 7.71
C PRO A 76 9.45 -8.78 9.05
N GLY A 77 8.55 -7.82 9.22
CA GLY A 77 7.81 -7.57 10.46
C GLY A 77 8.47 -6.55 11.39
N LEU A 78 9.79 -6.33 11.28
CA LEU A 78 10.53 -5.39 12.14
C LEU A 78 11.00 -4.13 11.40
N GLN A 79 10.51 -3.89 10.19
CA GLN A 79 10.95 -2.75 9.38
C GLN A 79 10.41 -1.38 9.83
N SER A 80 9.39 -1.34 10.68
CA SER A 80 8.72 -0.10 11.12
C SER A 80 7.93 -0.32 12.41
N LEU A 81 7.50 0.76 13.06
CA LEU A 81 6.63 0.63 14.24
C LEU A 81 5.30 -0.04 13.85
N SER A 82 4.69 0.38 12.75
CA SER A 82 3.44 -0.17 12.24
C SER A 82 3.56 -1.65 11.86
N ALA A 83 4.68 -2.07 11.27
CA ALA A 83 4.95 -3.48 10.98
C ALA A 83 5.08 -4.30 12.27
N MET A 84 5.86 -3.80 13.25
CA MET A 84 6.03 -4.50 14.52
C MET A 84 4.70 -4.63 15.27
N ARG A 85 3.83 -3.61 15.22
CA ARG A 85 2.48 -3.70 15.80
C ARG A 85 1.60 -4.71 15.09
N ARG A 86 1.64 -4.74 13.75
CA ARG A 86 0.85 -5.68 12.95
C ARG A 86 1.28 -7.13 13.15
N THR A 87 2.56 -7.35 13.42
CA THR A 87 3.17 -8.68 13.57
C THR A 87 3.33 -9.11 15.04
N GLY A 88 2.80 -8.34 16.00
CA GLY A 88 2.80 -8.67 17.42
C GLY A 88 4.14 -8.49 18.15
N HIS A 89 5.11 -7.82 17.52
CA HIS A 89 6.41 -7.48 18.11
C HIS A 89 6.40 -6.18 18.92
N LEU A 90 5.41 -5.30 18.72
CA LEU A 90 5.28 -4.03 19.44
C LEU A 90 3.89 -3.87 20.04
N LYS A 91 3.85 -3.74 21.37
CA LYS A 91 2.62 -3.46 22.11
C LYS A 91 2.50 -1.97 22.42
N LEU A 92 1.34 -1.40 22.08
CA LEU A 92 0.96 -0.04 22.43
C LEU A 92 0.04 -0.06 23.67
N THR A 93 0.31 0.80 24.65
CA THR A 93 -0.61 1.06 25.78
C THR A 93 -0.68 2.55 26.10
N GLY A 94 -1.78 3.01 26.70
CA GLY A 94 -2.00 4.43 27.02
C GLY A 94 -2.92 5.11 26.00
N ASP A 95 -2.60 6.33 25.59
CA ASP A 95 -3.42 7.11 24.65
C ASP A 95 -3.15 6.70 23.19
N HIS A 96 -4.06 5.89 22.62
CA HIS A 96 -4.01 5.46 21.23
C HIS A 96 -4.24 6.61 20.24
N VAL A 97 -5.06 7.61 20.60
CA VAL A 97 -5.32 8.76 19.71
C VAL A 97 -4.05 9.59 19.58
N ALA A 98 -3.36 9.83 20.70
CA ALA A 98 -2.08 10.52 20.69
C ALA A 98 -1.00 9.74 19.90
N PHE A 99 -0.99 8.41 19.95
CA PHE A 99 -0.10 7.62 19.10
C PHE A 99 -0.36 7.92 17.61
N TYR A 100 -1.63 7.90 17.19
CA TYR A 100 -2.01 8.17 15.80
C TYR A 100 -1.74 9.61 15.35
N GLN A 101 -1.99 10.60 16.21
CA GLN A 101 -1.61 12.00 15.96
C GLN A 101 -0.10 12.18 15.73
N ASN A 102 0.73 11.28 16.28
CA ASN A 102 2.18 11.34 16.20
C ASN A 102 2.78 10.22 15.33
N LEU A 103 1.97 9.44 14.61
CA LEU A 103 2.45 8.22 13.95
C LEU A 103 3.46 8.51 12.84
N LEU A 104 3.15 9.45 11.94
CA LEU A 104 4.04 9.81 10.83
C LEU A 104 5.43 10.26 11.30
N PRO A 105 5.59 11.24 12.23
CA PRO A 105 6.91 11.61 12.70
C PRO A 105 7.63 10.49 13.46
N LEU A 106 6.90 9.60 14.15
CA LEU A 106 7.51 8.42 14.79
C LEU A 106 8.03 7.41 13.75
N GLU A 107 7.28 7.15 12.69
CA GLU A 107 7.77 6.31 11.60
C GLU A 107 9.01 6.91 10.94
N LEU A 108 9.01 8.22 10.69
CA LEU A 108 10.19 8.90 10.16
C LEU A 108 11.41 8.78 11.07
N LEU A 109 11.20 8.86 12.38
CA LEU A 109 12.25 8.72 13.37
C LEU A 109 12.82 7.29 13.38
N PHE A 110 12.00 6.26 13.38
CA PHE A 110 12.48 4.89 13.60
C PHE A 110 12.81 4.11 12.30
N SER A 111 11.98 4.20 11.27
CA SER A 111 12.11 3.36 10.07
C SER A 111 12.84 4.07 8.92
N MET A 112 12.56 5.37 8.72
CA MET A 112 13.15 6.15 7.62
C MET A 112 14.47 6.85 7.96
N SER A 113 14.93 6.77 9.22
CA SER A 113 16.22 7.30 9.68
C SER A 113 17.43 6.47 9.26
N ARG A 114 17.19 5.30 8.64
CA ARG A 114 18.21 4.46 8.02
C ARG A 114 18.85 5.19 6.84
N PRO A 115 20.09 4.83 6.47
CA PRO A 115 20.70 5.33 5.24
C PRO A 115 19.77 5.08 4.05
N ARG A 116 19.44 6.15 3.30
CA ARG A 116 18.66 6.01 2.07
C ARG A 116 19.54 5.35 1.00
N PRO A 117 19.02 4.39 0.22
CA PRO A 117 19.71 3.92 -0.97
C PRO A 117 20.07 5.12 -1.84
N THR A 118 21.31 5.20 -2.30
CA THR A 118 21.72 6.19 -3.29
C THR A 118 21.09 5.84 -4.63
N LYS A 119 19.87 6.32 -4.89
CA LYS A 119 19.40 6.47 -6.27
C LYS A 119 20.06 7.73 -6.82
N ALA A 120 20.81 7.61 -7.90
CA ALA A 120 21.34 8.78 -8.57
C ALA A 120 20.14 9.59 -9.07
N ASN A 121 19.85 10.72 -8.42
CA ASN A 121 18.94 11.70 -8.98
C ASN A 121 19.65 12.31 -10.19
N SER A 122 19.50 11.71 -11.36
CA SER A 122 19.91 12.33 -12.61
C SER A 122 18.93 13.47 -12.89
N ILE A 123 19.38 14.71 -12.72
CA ILE A 123 18.66 15.84 -13.30
C ILE A 123 18.69 15.61 -14.81
N PRO A 124 17.54 15.43 -15.47
CA PRO A 124 17.54 15.23 -16.91
C PRO A 124 18.15 16.48 -17.55
N PRO A 125 19.07 16.33 -18.51
CA PRO A 125 19.78 17.46 -19.11
C PRO A 125 18.84 18.38 -19.91
N GLN A 126 17.64 17.88 -20.27
CA GLN A 126 16.57 18.61 -20.95
C GLN A 126 15.22 18.19 -20.38
N PRO A 127 14.20 19.07 -20.41
CA PRO A 127 12.82 18.69 -20.08
C PRO A 127 12.32 17.57 -21.01
N THR A 128 11.59 16.61 -20.43
CA THR A 128 10.94 15.50 -21.17
C THR A 128 9.44 15.47 -20.87
N ILE A 129 8.67 14.85 -21.76
CA ILE A 129 7.23 14.63 -21.59
C ILE A 129 7.02 13.11 -21.66
N ASP A 130 6.37 12.55 -20.64
CA ASP A 130 6.01 11.14 -20.63
C ASP A 130 5.05 10.81 -21.80
N PRO A 131 5.10 9.60 -22.38
CA PRO A 131 4.20 9.18 -23.46
C PRO A 131 2.75 8.95 -23.00
N ILE A 132 2.46 9.10 -21.70
CA ILE A 132 1.18 8.79 -21.07
C ILE A 132 0.08 9.74 -21.54
N VAL A 133 -1.05 9.17 -21.94
CA VAL A 133 -2.25 9.93 -22.30
C VAL A 133 -3.34 9.70 -21.26
N GLY A 134 -3.75 10.77 -20.59
CA GLY A 134 -4.86 10.77 -19.63
C GLY A 134 -6.18 11.22 -20.25
N ARG A 135 -7.28 10.49 -20.00
CA ARG A 135 -8.62 10.76 -20.55
C ARG A 135 -9.72 10.44 -19.55
N TYR A 136 -10.92 10.93 -19.83
CA TYR A 136 -12.13 10.57 -19.10
C TYR A 136 -13.06 9.72 -19.96
N ILE A 137 -13.59 8.65 -19.38
CA ILE A 137 -14.72 7.88 -19.89
C ILE A 137 -15.96 8.36 -19.13
N ASN A 138 -17.01 8.72 -19.86
CA ASN A 138 -18.34 8.95 -19.29
C ASN A 138 -19.18 7.72 -19.57
N LEU A 139 -19.55 6.99 -18.53
CA LEU A 139 -20.28 5.73 -18.67
C LEU A 139 -21.29 5.59 -17.54
N ALA A 140 -22.29 4.74 -17.73
CA ALA A 140 -23.25 4.40 -16.68
C ALA A 140 -23.05 2.95 -16.25
N PHE A 141 -22.95 2.72 -14.95
CA PHE A 141 -22.98 1.39 -14.34
C PHE A 141 -23.75 1.47 -13.02
N GLU A 142 -24.32 0.35 -12.57
CA GLU A 142 -25.20 0.31 -11.40
C GLU A 142 -26.36 1.34 -11.43
N GLY A 143 -26.81 1.72 -12.64
CA GLY A 143 -27.91 2.67 -12.83
C GLY A 143 -27.56 4.14 -12.56
N ARG A 144 -26.27 4.50 -12.47
CA ARG A 144 -25.81 5.87 -12.21
C ARG A 144 -24.76 6.33 -13.23
N PRO A 145 -24.66 7.63 -13.53
CA PRO A 145 -23.60 8.16 -14.37
C PRO A 145 -22.29 8.28 -13.58
N HIS A 146 -21.20 7.85 -14.20
CA HIS A 146 -19.84 7.94 -13.67
C HIS A 146 -18.91 8.60 -14.68
N ARG A 147 -17.95 9.37 -14.15
CA ARG A 147 -16.84 9.94 -14.92
C ARG A 147 -15.55 9.31 -14.40
N ILE A 148 -15.02 8.36 -15.18
CA ILE A 148 -13.85 7.59 -14.83
C ILE A 148 -12.64 8.16 -15.56
N TYR A 149 -11.62 8.58 -14.81
CA TYR A 149 -10.33 8.94 -15.37
C TYR A 149 -9.50 7.67 -15.59
N PHE A 150 -8.79 7.63 -16.71
CA PHE A 150 -7.78 6.61 -16.97
C PHE A 150 -6.58 7.20 -17.69
N GLU A 151 -5.45 6.53 -17.51
CA GLU A 151 -4.20 6.77 -18.23
C GLU A 151 -3.88 5.55 -19.09
N GLU A 152 -3.35 5.79 -20.28
CA GLU A 152 -2.89 4.74 -21.17
C GLU A 152 -1.54 5.06 -21.81
N ALA A 153 -0.78 4.01 -22.09
CA ALA A 153 0.45 4.07 -22.86
C ALA A 153 0.70 2.73 -23.59
N GLY A 154 1.46 2.79 -24.67
CA GLY A 154 1.83 1.60 -25.44
C GLY A 154 0.76 1.08 -26.39
N SER A 155 1.01 -0.11 -26.92
CA SER A 155 0.16 -0.80 -27.90
C SER A 155 0.29 -2.31 -27.77
N GLY A 156 -0.62 -3.09 -28.37
CA GLY A 156 -0.59 -4.55 -28.32
C GLY A 156 -1.60 -5.13 -27.32
N ILE A 157 -1.18 -6.13 -26.53
CA ILE A 157 -2.06 -6.86 -25.61
C ILE A 157 -2.58 -5.88 -24.54
N PRO A 158 -3.90 -5.73 -24.34
CA PRO A 158 -4.40 -4.87 -23.27
C PRO A 158 -3.96 -5.36 -21.89
N LEU A 159 -3.42 -4.45 -21.07
CA LEU A 159 -3.04 -4.70 -19.68
C LEU A 159 -3.75 -3.69 -18.79
N ILE A 160 -4.75 -4.13 -18.03
CA ILE A 160 -5.47 -3.29 -17.06
C ILE A 160 -4.75 -3.39 -15.71
N CYS A 161 -4.41 -2.25 -15.10
CA CYS A 161 -3.77 -2.20 -13.78
C CYS A 161 -4.72 -1.65 -12.71
N LEU A 162 -4.87 -2.37 -11.59
CA LEU A 162 -5.80 -2.06 -10.50
C LEU A 162 -5.06 -1.62 -9.23
N HIS A 163 -5.29 -0.38 -8.81
CA HIS A 163 -4.60 0.26 -7.68
C HIS A 163 -4.99 -0.32 -6.32
N THR A 164 -4.21 0.06 -5.31
CA THR A 164 -4.40 -0.33 -3.90
C THR A 164 -5.41 0.59 -3.19
N ALA A 165 -5.77 0.24 -1.95
CA ALA A 165 -6.78 0.93 -1.17
C ALA A 165 -6.35 2.34 -0.75
N GLY A 166 -7.20 3.36 -0.96
CA GLY A 166 -6.91 4.74 -0.61
C GLY A 166 -5.84 5.42 -1.48
N ALA A 167 -5.44 4.79 -2.58
CA ALA A 167 -4.52 5.32 -3.58
C ALA A 167 -5.19 5.39 -4.96
N ASP A 168 -4.42 5.57 -6.03
CA ASP A 168 -4.95 5.74 -7.38
C ASP A 168 -3.95 5.26 -8.45
N GLY A 169 -4.29 5.45 -9.71
CA GLY A 169 -3.54 4.95 -10.87
C GLY A 169 -2.09 5.45 -10.94
N ARG A 170 -1.73 6.54 -10.25
CA ARG A 170 -0.34 7.03 -10.21
C ARG A 170 0.65 5.98 -9.69
N GLN A 171 0.21 4.97 -8.94
CA GLN A 171 1.05 3.84 -8.52
C GLN A 171 1.65 3.08 -9.72
N TYR A 172 1.01 3.10 -10.88
CA TYR A 172 1.48 2.39 -12.07
C TYR A 172 2.25 3.27 -13.06
N ARG A 173 2.62 4.51 -12.69
CA ARG A 173 3.34 5.44 -13.57
C ARG A 173 4.61 4.82 -14.16
N ALA A 174 5.36 4.05 -13.39
CA ALA A 174 6.59 3.40 -13.88
C ALA A 174 6.30 2.34 -14.96
N ILE A 175 5.19 1.60 -14.83
CA ILE A 175 4.76 0.59 -15.82
C ILE A 175 4.29 1.28 -17.11
N LEU A 176 3.54 2.37 -16.99
CA LEU A 176 3.11 3.20 -18.12
C LEU A 176 4.29 3.86 -18.88
N ASN A 177 5.47 3.98 -18.26
CA ASN A 177 6.68 4.56 -18.87
C ASN A 177 7.73 3.51 -19.26
N ASP A 178 7.49 2.22 -19.04
CA ASP A 178 8.47 1.18 -19.38
C ASP A 178 8.33 0.79 -20.86
N GLU A 179 9.28 1.21 -21.69
CA GLU A 179 9.27 0.94 -23.13
C GLU A 179 9.20 -0.57 -23.43
N ALA A 180 9.90 -1.42 -22.68
CA ALA A 180 9.88 -2.86 -22.93
C ALA A 180 8.50 -3.49 -22.66
N ILE A 181 7.71 -2.90 -21.76
CA ILE A 181 6.33 -3.30 -21.50
C ILE A 181 5.42 -2.69 -22.58
N THR A 182 5.52 -1.38 -22.80
CA THR A 182 4.60 -0.61 -23.65
C THR A 182 4.75 -0.88 -25.16
N GLU A 183 5.88 -1.47 -25.58
CA GLU A 183 6.06 -1.98 -26.95
C GLU A 183 5.11 -3.16 -27.27
N ASN A 184 4.77 -4.00 -26.29
CA ASN A 184 3.97 -5.22 -26.48
C ASN A 184 2.60 -5.17 -25.80
N PHE A 185 2.43 -4.28 -24.82
CA PHE A 185 1.21 -4.11 -24.05
C PHE A 185 0.64 -2.69 -24.16
N ARG A 186 -0.67 -2.61 -24.41
CA ARG A 186 -1.44 -1.38 -24.19
C ARG A 186 -1.80 -1.32 -22.71
N VAL A 187 -1.01 -0.60 -21.93
CA VAL A 187 -1.24 -0.45 -20.50
C VAL A 187 -2.36 0.56 -20.27
N VAL A 188 -3.36 0.17 -19.49
CA VAL A 188 -4.52 0.99 -19.11
C VAL A 188 -4.64 0.99 -17.59
N VAL A 189 -4.63 2.17 -16.98
CA VAL A 189 -4.75 2.35 -15.55
C VAL A 189 -5.89 3.31 -15.28
N PHE A 190 -6.95 2.85 -14.64
CA PHE A 190 -8.08 3.71 -14.29
C PHE A 190 -8.13 3.95 -12.79
N ASP A 191 -8.59 5.15 -12.43
CA ASP A 191 -8.89 5.46 -11.04
C ASP A 191 -10.31 4.96 -10.74
N LEU A 192 -10.48 4.17 -9.68
CA LEU A 192 -11.82 3.80 -9.21
C LEU A 192 -12.66 5.08 -8.95
N PRO A 193 -14.01 5.01 -9.03
CA PRO A 193 -14.85 6.10 -8.54
C PRO A 193 -14.38 6.55 -7.15
N TRP A 194 -14.36 7.86 -6.89
CA TRP A 194 -13.84 8.50 -5.67
C TRP A 194 -12.31 8.61 -5.53
N HIS A 195 -11.54 8.04 -6.47
CA HIS A 195 -10.09 8.01 -6.39
C HIS A 195 -9.44 8.93 -7.41
N GLY A 196 -8.23 9.42 -7.08
CA GLY A 196 -7.41 10.20 -8.00
C GLY A 196 -8.20 11.31 -8.71
N LYS A 197 -8.29 11.18 -10.03
CA LYS A 197 -9.04 12.11 -10.91
C LYS A 197 -10.45 11.63 -11.24
N SER A 198 -10.84 10.41 -10.86
CA SER A 198 -12.22 9.91 -10.92
C SER A 198 -13.06 10.49 -9.78
N SER A 199 -13.80 11.56 -10.06
CA SER A 199 -14.69 12.18 -9.08
C SER A 199 -15.78 11.21 -8.58
N PRO A 200 -16.25 11.34 -7.32
CA PRO A 200 -17.46 10.66 -6.86
C PRO A 200 -18.66 10.92 -7.79
N PRO A 201 -19.62 9.98 -7.90
CA PRO A 201 -20.83 10.20 -8.68
C PRO A 201 -21.71 11.30 -8.04
N PRO A 202 -22.64 11.92 -8.81
CA PRO A 202 -23.59 12.88 -8.25
C PRO A 202 -24.37 12.29 -7.06
N GLY A 203 -24.57 13.09 -6.00
CA GLY A 203 -25.25 12.66 -4.77
C GLY A 203 -24.32 12.13 -3.67
N PHE A 204 -23.01 12.07 -3.92
CA PHE A 204 -22.04 11.51 -2.97
C PHE A 204 -22.02 12.18 -1.59
N GLN A 205 -22.45 13.44 -1.47
CA GLN A 205 -22.50 14.15 -0.19
C GLN A 205 -23.50 13.53 0.81
N ASP A 206 -24.44 12.73 0.31
CA ASP A 206 -25.48 12.07 1.09
C ASP A 206 -25.19 10.56 1.30
N GLU A 207 -23.99 10.10 0.92
CA GLU A 207 -23.60 8.69 0.94
C GLU A 207 -22.21 8.48 1.58
N ILE A 208 -22.03 7.32 2.20
CA ILE A 208 -20.71 6.83 2.64
C ILE A 208 -20.17 5.92 1.55
N TYR A 209 -18.94 6.18 1.10
CA TYR A 209 -18.29 5.30 0.14
C TYR A 209 -17.96 3.96 0.78
N GLU A 210 -18.47 2.88 0.17
CA GLU A 210 -18.10 1.51 0.47
C GLU A 210 -17.90 0.77 -0.84
N LEU A 211 -16.72 0.16 -0.97
CA LEU A 211 -16.41 -0.75 -2.05
C LEU A 211 -16.97 -2.14 -1.73
N SER A 212 -17.41 -2.84 -2.77
CA SER A 212 -17.82 -4.24 -2.73
C SER A 212 -17.23 -4.98 -3.93
N THR A 213 -17.25 -6.31 -3.86
CA THR A 213 -16.82 -7.21 -4.93
C THR A 213 -17.62 -6.94 -6.20
N GLU A 214 -18.95 -6.80 -6.09
CA GLU A 214 -19.81 -6.49 -7.23
C GLU A 214 -19.42 -5.16 -7.89
N ARG A 215 -19.19 -4.11 -7.08
CA ARG A 215 -18.78 -2.79 -7.58
C ARG A 215 -17.44 -2.83 -8.29
N TYR A 216 -16.44 -3.46 -7.68
CA TYR A 216 -15.09 -3.54 -8.23
C TYR A 216 -15.09 -4.32 -9.56
N VAL A 217 -15.73 -5.48 -9.59
CA VAL A 217 -15.86 -6.28 -10.81
C VAL A 217 -16.62 -5.50 -11.89
N ALA A 218 -17.76 -4.89 -11.54
CA ALA A 218 -18.60 -4.15 -12.48
C ALA A 218 -17.87 -2.98 -13.13
N VAL A 219 -17.16 -2.14 -12.35
CA VAL A 219 -16.43 -1.00 -12.92
C VAL A 219 -15.27 -1.46 -13.79
N THR A 220 -14.55 -2.51 -13.40
CA THR A 220 -13.43 -3.05 -14.19
C THR A 220 -13.92 -3.57 -15.54
N MET A 221 -15.00 -4.35 -15.54
CA MET A 221 -15.60 -4.87 -16.77
C MET A 221 -16.25 -3.76 -17.63
N ALA A 222 -16.81 -2.73 -17.01
CA ALA A 222 -17.33 -1.56 -17.72
C ALA A 222 -16.22 -0.76 -18.40
N VAL A 223 -15.05 -0.60 -17.77
CA VAL A 223 -13.87 0.02 -18.39
C VAL A 223 -13.32 -0.85 -19.53
N LYS A 224 -13.22 -2.18 -19.34
CA LYS A 224 -12.86 -3.13 -20.40
C LYS A 224 -13.76 -2.94 -21.63
N GLU A 225 -15.07 -2.93 -21.45
CA GLU A 225 -16.05 -2.78 -22.53
C GLU A 225 -15.98 -1.40 -23.20
N ALA A 226 -15.96 -0.32 -22.39
CA ALA A 226 -15.96 1.05 -22.92
C ALA A 226 -14.71 1.36 -23.76
N LEU A 227 -13.57 0.74 -23.44
CA LEU A 227 -12.32 0.87 -24.19
C LEU A 227 -12.12 -0.22 -25.24
N GLN A 228 -13.09 -1.12 -25.41
CA GLN A 228 -13.07 -2.24 -26.35
C GLN A 228 -11.82 -3.11 -26.21
N LEU A 229 -11.45 -3.42 -24.96
CA LEU A 229 -10.27 -4.21 -24.65
C LEU A 229 -10.61 -5.70 -24.83
N ASP A 230 -10.14 -6.27 -25.93
CA ASP A 230 -10.30 -7.68 -26.24
C ASP A 230 -9.31 -8.54 -25.45
N ASN A 231 -9.85 -9.54 -24.76
CA ASN A 231 -9.11 -10.53 -23.96
C ASN A 231 -7.91 -9.95 -23.17
N PRO A 232 -8.12 -8.98 -22.25
CA PRO A 232 -7.05 -8.29 -21.55
C PRO A 232 -6.35 -9.17 -20.52
N VAL A 233 -5.12 -8.79 -20.19
CA VAL A 233 -4.48 -9.16 -18.93
C VAL A 233 -4.94 -8.18 -17.85
N ILE A 234 -5.24 -8.66 -16.64
CA ILE A 234 -5.55 -7.78 -15.51
C ILE A 234 -4.55 -7.99 -14.38
N MET A 235 -3.80 -6.95 -14.04
CA MET A 235 -2.87 -6.93 -12.92
C MET A 235 -3.43 -6.07 -11.80
N GLY A 236 -3.39 -6.54 -10.55
CA GLY A 236 -3.90 -5.76 -9.43
C GLY A 236 -3.12 -6.01 -8.15
N CYS A 237 -3.07 -5.01 -7.27
CA CYS A 237 -2.37 -5.09 -5.99
C CYS A 237 -3.27 -4.91 -4.79
N SER A 238 -3.08 -5.70 -3.73
CA SER A 238 -3.86 -5.57 -2.48
C SER A 238 -5.36 -5.73 -2.72
N ILE A 239 -6.18 -4.67 -2.64
CA ILE A 239 -7.58 -4.72 -3.09
C ILE A 239 -7.73 -5.06 -4.57
N GLY A 240 -6.84 -4.56 -5.43
CA GLY A 240 -6.77 -4.96 -6.83
C GLY A 240 -6.34 -6.42 -6.96
N GLY A 241 -5.45 -6.88 -6.07
CA GLY A 241 -5.01 -8.27 -5.98
C GLY A 241 -6.14 -9.23 -5.60
N ARG A 242 -7.01 -8.80 -4.67
CA ARG A 242 -8.27 -9.47 -4.37
C ARG A 242 -9.21 -9.45 -5.58
N ALA A 243 -9.34 -8.31 -6.26
CA ALA A 243 -10.26 -8.13 -7.37
C ALA A 243 -9.91 -9.03 -8.55
N VAL A 244 -8.63 -9.22 -8.86
CA VAL A 244 -8.23 -10.12 -9.96
C VAL A 244 -8.64 -11.57 -9.74
N LEU A 245 -8.71 -12.03 -8.48
CA LEU A 245 -9.21 -13.39 -8.16
C LEU A 245 -10.71 -13.50 -8.44
N HIS A 246 -11.50 -12.50 -8.06
CA HIS A 246 -12.94 -12.46 -8.36
C HIS A 246 -13.20 -12.30 -9.86
N LEU A 247 -12.36 -11.54 -10.57
CA LEU A 247 -12.42 -11.39 -12.03
C LEU A 247 -12.10 -12.71 -12.73
N ALA A 248 -11.03 -13.42 -12.34
CA ALA A 248 -10.70 -14.73 -12.90
C ALA A 248 -11.82 -15.76 -12.63
N LEU A 249 -12.40 -15.76 -11.42
CA LEU A 249 -13.49 -16.67 -11.05
C LEU A 249 -14.76 -16.46 -11.90
N ARG A 250 -15.09 -15.20 -12.21
CA ARG A 250 -16.37 -14.84 -12.84
C ARG A 250 -16.29 -14.62 -14.35
N HIS A 251 -15.12 -14.20 -14.81
CA HIS A 251 -14.88 -13.71 -16.17
C HIS A 251 -13.63 -14.35 -16.81
N GLY A 252 -13.10 -15.45 -16.27
CA GLY A 252 -11.88 -16.10 -16.75
C GLY A 252 -11.82 -16.29 -18.28
N ARG A 253 -12.91 -16.73 -18.90
CA ARG A 253 -13.06 -16.85 -20.38
C ARG A 253 -12.77 -15.59 -21.18
N ASP A 254 -13.03 -14.43 -20.59
CA ASP A 254 -12.90 -13.14 -21.24
C ASP A 254 -11.56 -12.46 -20.96
N LEU A 255 -10.64 -13.15 -20.26
CA LEU A 255 -9.38 -12.62 -19.77
C LEU A 255 -8.22 -13.52 -20.22
N ARG A 256 -7.15 -12.91 -20.75
CA ARG A 256 -5.98 -13.64 -21.21
C ARG A 256 -5.18 -14.22 -20.05
N ALA A 257 -5.10 -13.49 -18.94
CA ALA A 257 -4.47 -13.89 -17.69
C ALA A 257 -4.79 -12.87 -16.61
N VAL A 258 -4.54 -13.23 -15.36
CA VAL A 258 -4.48 -12.28 -14.24
C VAL A 258 -3.15 -12.34 -13.50
N ILE A 259 -2.72 -11.18 -13.00
CA ILE A 259 -1.50 -11.03 -12.19
C ILE A 259 -1.90 -10.44 -10.83
N GLY A 260 -1.89 -11.29 -9.80
CA GLY A 260 -2.14 -10.89 -8.42
C GLY A 260 -0.85 -10.43 -7.74
N LEU A 261 -0.76 -9.14 -7.46
CA LEU A 261 0.27 -8.56 -6.60
C LEU A 261 -0.27 -8.54 -5.16
N GLN A 262 0.49 -9.07 -4.20
CA GLN A 262 0.11 -9.06 -2.77
C GLN A 262 -1.32 -9.60 -2.55
N SER A 263 -1.59 -10.77 -3.14
CA SER A 263 -2.90 -11.41 -3.16
C SER A 263 -2.95 -12.58 -2.20
N ALA A 264 -3.94 -12.59 -1.30
CA ALA A 264 -4.24 -13.67 -0.35
C ALA A 264 -5.73 -14.00 -0.42
N LEU A 265 -6.25 -15.02 0.27
CA LEU A 265 -7.70 -15.37 0.35
C LEU A 265 -8.52 -14.46 1.28
N TYR A 266 -7.86 -13.77 2.19
CA TYR A 266 -8.45 -12.79 3.09
C TYR A 266 -7.37 -11.81 3.55
N ALA A 267 -7.79 -10.74 4.22
CA ALA A 267 -6.93 -9.90 5.03
C ALA A 267 -7.66 -9.57 6.33
N GLU A 268 -6.91 -9.29 7.40
CA GLU A 268 -7.50 -8.99 8.70
C GLU A 268 -7.29 -7.53 9.10
N ASN A 269 -8.33 -6.91 9.65
CA ASN A 269 -8.24 -5.60 10.31
C ASN A 269 -7.68 -5.72 11.75
N ARG A 270 -6.73 -6.63 11.98
CA ARG A 270 -6.16 -6.84 13.31
C ARG A 270 -4.96 -5.93 13.52
N ILE A 271 -5.08 -5.05 14.50
CA ILE A 271 -3.99 -4.29 15.07
C ILE A 271 -4.04 -4.55 16.58
N ASP A 272 -2.92 -5.01 17.14
CA ASP A 272 -2.85 -5.37 18.54
C ASP A 272 -3.32 -4.23 19.46
N GLY A 273 -4.26 -4.58 20.35
CA GLY A 273 -4.80 -3.69 21.36
C GLY A 273 -5.84 -2.68 20.86
N GLU A 274 -6.31 -2.76 19.61
CA GLU A 274 -7.22 -1.76 19.03
C GLU A 274 -8.58 -2.31 18.59
N PRO A 275 -9.64 -2.14 19.40
CA PRO A 275 -10.98 -2.61 19.08
C PRO A 275 -11.58 -1.98 17.80
N GLU A 276 -11.17 -0.75 17.47
CA GLU A 276 -11.65 -0.01 16.29
C GLU A 276 -10.80 -0.26 15.04
N GLY A 277 -9.67 -0.97 15.16
CA GLY A 277 -8.70 -1.20 14.08
C GLY A 277 -8.32 0.11 13.38
N LEU A 278 -8.28 0.09 12.04
CA LEU A 278 -7.89 1.25 11.23
C LEU A 278 -8.88 2.43 11.21
N ARG A 279 -10.03 2.35 11.89
CA ARG A 279 -11.07 3.40 11.89
C ARG A 279 -10.61 4.73 12.50
N SER A 280 -9.53 4.72 13.29
CA SER A 280 -8.90 5.94 13.84
C SER A 280 -8.54 6.99 12.77
N ILE A 281 -8.42 6.58 11.51
CA ILE A 281 -8.13 7.46 10.37
C ILE A 281 -9.25 8.45 10.04
N HIS A 282 -10.49 8.22 10.50
CA HIS A 282 -11.64 9.11 10.27
C HIS A 282 -11.98 10.02 11.43
N ARG A 283 -11.16 10.02 12.48
CA ARG A 283 -11.42 10.91 13.61
C ARG A 283 -11.11 12.37 13.23
N PRO A 284 -11.94 13.33 13.64
CA PRO A 284 -11.72 14.74 13.34
C PRO A 284 -10.52 15.35 14.10
N ASP A 285 -10.10 14.71 15.21
CA ASP A 285 -8.93 15.10 16.00
C ASP A 285 -7.63 14.45 15.50
N VAL A 286 -7.67 13.87 14.31
CA VAL A 286 -6.56 13.13 13.71
C VAL A 286 -6.42 13.50 12.23
N HIS A 287 -5.19 13.72 11.77
CA HIS A 287 -4.93 14.03 10.36
C HIS A 287 -4.95 12.74 9.51
N GLY A 288 -6.15 12.29 9.14
CA GLY A 288 -6.39 11.03 8.40
C GLY A 288 -5.40 10.76 7.25
N PRO A 289 -5.22 11.68 6.29
CA PRO A 289 -4.27 11.47 5.19
C PRO A 289 -2.81 11.26 5.61
N GLU A 290 -2.33 11.93 6.67
CA GLU A 290 -0.96 11.72 7.16
C GLU A 290 -0.81 10.33 7.78
N ILE A 291 -1.85 9.86 8.47
CA ILE A 291 -1.89 8.50 9.00
C ILE A 291 -1.95 7.47 7.88
N SER A 292 -2.71 7.73 6.80
CA SER A 292 -2.70 6.84 5.63
C SER A 292 -1.28 6.62 5.16
N GLY A 293 -0.52 7.71 4.92
CA GLY A 293 0.89 7.62 4.58
C GLY A 293 1.73 6.89 5.63
N ALA A 294 1.56 7.19 6.92
CA ALA A 294 2.35 6.57 7.98
C ALA A 294 2.12 5.06 8.11
N LEU A 295 0.86 4.61 8.00
CA LEU A 295 0.51 3.20 8.01
C LEU A 295 1.10 2.47 6.81
N MET A 296 1.06 3.09 5.62
CA MET A 296 1.60 2.50 4.40
C MET A 296 3.14 2.45 4.42
N MET A 297 3.80 3.38 5.12
CA MET A 297 5.23 3.29 5.39
C MET A 297 5.60 1.98 6.09
N GLY A 298 4.70 1.45 6.92
CA GLY A 298 4.94 0.17 7.58
C GLY A 298 4.91 -1.05 6.67
N LEU A 299 4.35 -0.92 5.47
CA LEU A 299 4.26 -1.98 4.47
C LEU A 299 5.35 -1.88 3.39
N ILE A 300 6.24 -0.87 3.49
CA ILE A 300 7.34 -0.66 2.56
C ILE A 300 8.57 -1.44 3.00
N ALA A 301 9.27 -2.05 2.03
CA ALA A 301 10.53 -2.73 2.32
C ALA A 301 11.65 -1.74 2.71
N PRO A 302 12.52 -2.07 3.69
CA PRO A 302 13.64 -1.21 4.07
C PRO A 302 14.58 -0.89 2.90
N GLN A 303 14.67 -1.78 1.91
CA GLN A 303 15.47 -1.61 0.69
C GLN A 303 14.91 -0.53 -0.26
N SER A 304 13.63 -0.17 -0.11
CA SER A 304 12.92 0.77 -0.99
C SER A 304 12.91 2.22 -0.45
N ASN A 305 13.65 2.53 0.62
CA ASN A 305 13.65 3.81 1.34
C ASN A 305 14.25 5.01 0.54
N GLY A 306 13.64 5.35 -0.60
CA GLY A 306 14.08 6.39 -1.54
C GLY A 306 12.94 7.27 -2.08
N THR A 307 13.18 7.92 -3.22
CA THR A 307 12.24 8.86 -3.85
C THR A 307 10.91 8.20 -4.22
N ASP A 308 10.95 6.99 -4.79
CA ASP A 308 9.75 6.29 -5.25
C ASP A 308 8.82 5.91 -4.08
N THR A 309 9.40 5.55 -2.93
CA THR A 309 8.67 5.39 -1.66
C THR A 309 7.96 6.67 -1.25
N TRP A 310 8.63 7.82 -1.28
CA TRP A 310 7.99 9.08 -0.90
C TRP A 310 6.87 9.50 -1.85
N GLU A 311 7.02 9.23 -3.15
CA GLU A 311 5.94 9.41 -4.12
C GLU A 311 4.76 8.48 -3.84
N THR A 312 5.04 7.20 -3.52
CA THR A 312 4.03 6.23 -3.08
C THR A 312 3.26 6.74 -1.86
N LEU A 313 3.96 7.19 -0.81
CA LEU A 313 3.34 7.74 0.39
C LEU A 313 2.54 9.00 0.11
N TRP A 314 3.02 9.85 -0.79
CA TRP A 314 2.33 11.07 -1.21
C TRP A 314 0.98 10.77 -1.87
N HIS A 315 0.84 9.67 -2.61
CA HIS A 315 -0.45 9.25 -3.17
C HIS A 315 -1.49 9.01 -2.07
N TYR A 316 -1.13 8.26 -1.03
CA TYR A 316 -2.03 8.02 0.12
C TYR A 316 -2.37 9.29 0.89
N MET A 317 -1.41 10.22 1.02
CA MET A 317 -1.64 11.50 1.70
C MET A 317 -2.56 12.45 0.92
N GLN A 318 -2.90 12.14 -0.33
CA GLN A 318 -3.83 12.91 -1.16
C GLN A 318 -5.19 12.21 -1.35
N GLY A 319 -5.40 11.05 -0.73
CA GLY A 319 -6.66 10.32 -0.82
C GLY A 319 -7.86 11.14 -0.31
N GLY A 320 -9.02 10.92 -0.91
CA GLY A 320 -10.26 11.56 -0.46
C GLY A 320 -10.66 11.11 0.95
N PRO A 321 -11.34 11.98 1.73
CA PRO A 321 -11.90 11.57 3.03
C PRO A 321 -12.86 10.39 2.86
N GLY A 322 -12.83 9.40 3.77
CA GLY A 322 -13.69 8.21 3.69
C GLY A 322 -13.17 7.10 2.77
N VAL A 323 -12.42 7.45 1.73
CA VAL A 323 -12.08 6.56 0.61
C VAL A 323 -11.30 5.32 1.06
N PHE A 324 -10.22 5.54 1.82
CA PHE A 324 -9.37 4.43 2.26
C PHE A 324 -10.13 3.39 3.10
N MET A 325 -11.01 3.81 4.02
CA MET A 325 -11.81 2.83 4.77
C MET A 325 -12.91 2.17 3.94
N GLY A 326 -13.51 2.91 2.99
CA GLY A 326 -14.48 2.34 2.07
C GLY A 326 -13.89 1.20 1.24
N ASP A 327 -12.62 1.31 0.84
CA ASP A 327 -11.89 0.23 0.18
C ASP A 327 -11.54 -0.92 1.13
N LEU A 328 -11.15 -0.60 2.36
CA LEU A 328 -10.81 -1.62 3.36
C LEU A 328 -12.02 -2.42 3.83
N ASN A 329 -13.24 -1.89 3.71
CA ASN A 329 -14.47 -2.68 3.88
C ASN A 329 -14.51 -3.86 2.90
N TYR A 330 -14.21 -3.59 1.62
CA TYR A 330 -14.07 -4.65 0.63
C TYR A 330 -12.92 -5.60 0.97
N TYR A 331 -11.76 -5.07 1.35
CA TYR A 331 -10.58 -5.89 1.60
C TYR A 331 -10.73 -6.88 2.77
N PHE A 332 -11.36 -6.43 3.87
CA PHE A 332 -11.45 -7.17 5.12
C PHE A 332 -12.74 -7.95 5.32
N THR A 333 -13.80 -7.64 4.57
CA THR A 333 -15.12 -8.21 4.82
C THR A 333 -15.77 -8.73 3.55
N ASP A 334 -16.11 -7.86 2.60
CA ASP A 334 -16.92 -8.26 1.45
C ASP A 334 -16.15 -9.17 0.47
N GLY A 335 -14.87 -8.87 0.22
CA GLY A 335 -14.03 -9.62 -0.71
C GLY A 335 -13.48 -10.94 -0.16
N ASP A 336 -13.76 -11.32 1.08
CA ASP A 336 -13.20 -12.53 1.71
C ASP A 336 -13.58 -13.82 0.94
N MET A 337 -12.59 -14.65 0.61
CA MET A 337 -12.77 -15.88 -0.17
C MET A 337 -12.53 -17.18 0.65
N ARG A 338 -12.44 -17.09 1.98
CA ARG A 338 -12.24 -18.27 2.87
C ARG A 338 -13.42 -19.24 2.89
N ASN A 339 -14.57 -18.86 2.32
CA ASN A 339 -15.70 -19.75 2.09
C ASN A 339 -15.44 -20.82 1.00
N GLY A 340 -14.25 -20.81 0.38
CA GLY A 340 -13.81 -21.82 -0.59
C GLY A 340 -14.18 -21.49 -2.05
N VAL A 341 -14.77 -20.32 -2.33
CA VAL A 341 -15.15 -19.93 -3.70
C VAL A 341 -13.96 -19.80 -4.64
N ALA A 342 -12.76 -19.52 -4.11
CA ALA A 342 -11.54 -19.40 -4.91
C ALA A 342 -11.17 -20.70 -5.66
N ARG A 343 -11.60 -21.87 -5.16
CA ARG A 343 -11.39 -23.17 -5.83
C ARG A 343 -12.14 -23.31 -7.15
N GLY A 344 -13.10 -22.42 -7.42
CA GLY A 344 -13.80 -22.34 -8.69
C GLY A 344 -12.99 -21.63 -9.79
N ILE A 345 -11.83 -21.04 -9.47
CA ILE A 345 -10.96 -20.43 -10.47
C ILE A 345 -10.34 -21.55 -11.32
N ASP A 346 -10.63 -21.54 -12.62
CA ASP A 346 -10.01 -22.44 -13.58
C ASP A 346 -8.74 -21.79 -14.17
N THR A 347 -7.57 -22.17 -13.65
CA THR A 347 -6.28 -21.62 -14.07
C THR A 347 -5.82 -22.11 -15.45
N ALA A 348 -6.48 -23.13 -16.02
CA ALA A 348 -6.27 -23.53 -17.40
C ALA A 348 -7.05 -22.64 -18.38
N GLU A 349 -8.20 -22.13 -17.95
CA GLU A 349 -9.00 -21.16 -18.71
C GLU A 349 -8.42 -19.74 -18.60
N CYS A 350 -8.05 -19.31 -17.38
CA CYS A 350 -7.45 -18.01 -17.13
C CYS A 350 -6.18 -18.18 -16.27
N PRO A 351 -4.98 -18.11 -16.85
CA PRO A 351 -3.73 -18.19 -16.11
C PRO A 351 -3.66 -17.17 -14.96
N VAL A 352 -3.24 -17.64 -13.77
CA VAL A 352 -3.11 -16.81 -12.57
C VAL A 352 -1.66 -16.78 -12.12
N HIS A 353 -1.03 -15.60 -12.19
CA HIS A 353 0.33 -15.37 -11.73
C HIS A 353 0.32 -14.56 -10.43
N LEU A 354 1.06 -15.01 -9.42
CA LEU A 354 1.10 -14.38 -8.10
C LEU A 354 2.51 -13.88 -7.77
N LEU A 355 2.64 -12.58 -7.48
CA LEU A 355 3.90 -11.96 -7.04
C LEU A 355 3.68 -11.29 -5.68
N THR A 356 4.43 -11.70 -4.65
CA THR A 356 4.27 -11.16 -3.29
C THR A 356 5.60 -10.67 -2.73
N GLY A 357 5.61 -9.49 -2.12
CA GLY A 357 6.81 -8.95 -1.49
C GLY A 357 7.16 -9.68 -0.20
N GLU A 358 8.45 -9.94 0.01
CA GLU A 358 8.99 -10.53 1.23
C GLU A 358 8.64 -9.75 2.51
N TYR A 359 8.49 -8.41 2.42
CA TYR A 359 8.19 -7.52 3.55
C TYR A 359 6.70 -7.19 3.69
N ASP A 360 5.84 -7.79 2.87
CA ASP A 360 4.41 -7.61 3.00
C ASP A 360 3.88 -8.29 4.29
N THR A 361 3.34 -7.48 5.19
CA THR A 361 2.72 -7.95 6.44
C THR A 361 1.19 -7.93 6.40
N SER A 362 0.60 -7.52 5.28
CA SER A 362 -0.85 -7.53 5.02
C SER A 362 -1.28 -8.80 4.30
N ALA A 363 -0.74 -9.03 3.10
CA ALA A 363 -0.91 -10.28 2.35
C ALA A 363 0.42 -11.04 2.38
N THR A 364 0.71 -11.67 3.52
CA THR A 364 2.04 -12.23 3.76
C THR A 364 2.43 -13.30 2.72
N PRO A 365 3.73 -13.52 2.47
CA PRO A 365 4.19 -14.59 1.58
C PRO A 365 3.56 -15.95 1.86
N GLU A 366 3.29 -16.27 3.13
CA GLU A 366 2.63 -17.51 3.54
C GLU A 366 1.17 -17.56 3.09
N LEU A 367 0.42 -16.46 3.27
CA LEU A 367 -0.99 -16.38 2.84
C LEU A 367 -1.12 -16.42 1.31
N SER A 368 -0.21 -15.76 0.59
CA SER A 368 -0.15 -15.83 -0.87
C SER A 368 0.24 -17.21 -1.36
N GLY A 369 1.15 -17.91 -0.66
CA GLY A 369 1.52 -19.29 -0.95
C GLY A 369 0.36 -20.25 -0.76
N GLN A 370 -0.42 -20.10 0.32
CA GLN A 370 -1.64 -20.87 0.56
C GLN A 370 -2.68 -20.64 -0.55
N LEU A 371 -2.87 -19.39 -0.97
CA LEU A 371 -3.72 -19.07 -2.11
C LEU A 371 -3.23 -19.78 -3.38
N ALA A 372 -1.93 -19.71 -3.67
CA ALA A 372 -1.33 -20.32 -4.85
C ALA A 372 -1.58 -21.83 -4.92
N GLU A 373 -1.44 -22.53 -3.80
CA GLU A 373 -1.75 -23.94 -3.67
C GLU A 373 -3.25 -24.22 -3.82
N GLU A 374 -4.12 -23.42 -3.19
CA GLU A 374 -5.57 -23.63 -3.21
C GLU A 374 -6.19 -23.50 -4.60
N ILE A 375 -5.66 -22.59 -5.44
CA ILE A 375 -6.20 -22.35 -6.79
C ILE A 375 -5.37 -23.03 -7.89
N ASN A 376 -4.30 -23.74 -7.55
CA ASN A 376 -3.30 -24.22 -8.53
C ASN A 376 -2.82 -23.08 -9.46
N ALA A 377 -2.31 -22.00 -8.86
CA ALA A 377 -1.84 -20.82 -9.60
C ALA A 377 -0.80 -21.21 -10.66
N THR A 378 -0.86 -20.57 -11.82
CA THR A 378 0.06 -20.77 -12.94
C THR A 378 1.51 -20.48 -12.56
N SER A 379 1.73 -19.45 -11.74
CA SER A 379 3.02 -19.25 -11.07
C SER A 379 2.85 -18.49 -9.75
N PHE A 380 3.79 -18.71 -8.83
CA PHE A 380 3.91 -17.96 -7.59
C PHE A 380 5.37 -17.62 -7.30
N LYS A 381 5.64 -16.36 -6.95
CA LYS A 381 6.98 -15.89 -6.60
C LYS A 381 6.96 -14.91 -5.44
N VAL A 382 7.82 -15.16 -4.46
CA VAL A 382 8.17 -14.17 -3.43
C VAL A 382 9.29 -13.27 -3.98
N MET A 383 9.05 -11.97 -3.99
CA MET A 383 9.98 -10.93 -4.43
C MET A 383 10.83 -10.48 -3.24
N LYS A 384 12.13 -10.83 -3.28
CA LYS A 384 13.07 -10.52 -2.21
C LYS A 384 13.30 -9.02 -2.10
N GLY A 385 13.38 -8.49 -0.88
CA GLY A 385 13.60 -7.06 -0.64
C GLY A 385 12.46 -6.16 -1.09
N MET A 386 11.28 -6.71 -1.33
CA MET A 386 10.09 -5.98 -1.79
C MET A 386 9.00 -5.99 -0.73
N GLY A 387 8.24 -4.90 -0.63
CA GLY A 387 7.13 -4.75 0.31
C GLY A 387 5.78 -4.92 -0.38
N HIS A 388 4.81 -4.12 0.06
CA HIS A 388 3.42 -4.23 -0.38
C HIS A 388 3.12 -3.49 -1.69
N PHE A 389 4.01 -2.62 -2.18
CA PHE A 389 3.72 -1.72 -3.32
C PHE A 389 4.76 -1.86 -4.43
N PRO A 390 4.99 -3.07 -4.95
CA PRO A 390 6.16 -3.36 -5.77
C PRO A 390 6.26 -2.45 -7.01
N MET A 391 5.12 -2.11 -7.62
CA MET A 391 5.02 -1.25 -8.79
C MET A 391 5.44 0.21 -8.54
N SER A 392 5.48 0.68 -7.29
CA SER A 392 5.69 2.08 -6.94
C SER A 392 6.73 2.33 -5.85
N GLU A 393 6.98 1.39 -4.94
CA GLU A 393 8.04 1.54 -3.93
C GLU A 393 9.44 1.28 -4.51
N ASN A 394 9.54 0.36 -5.49
CA ASN A 394 10.79 0.01 -6.16
C ASN A 394 10.52 -0.60 -7.56
N PRO A 395 10.08 0.24 -8.52
CA PRO A 395 9.68 -0.23 -9.85
C PRO A 395 10.81 -0.90 -10.63
N GLU A 396 12.06 -0.46 -10.45
CA GLU A 396 13.22 -1.05 -11.13
C GLU A 396 13.47 -2.50 -10.70
N GLU A 397 13.37 -2.79 -9.40
CA GLU A 397 13.50 -4.16 -8.91
C GLU A 397 12.26 -4.99 -9.26
N PHE A 398 11.06 -4.42 -9.17
CA PHE A 398 9.82 -5.11 -9.55
C PHE A 398 9.81 -5.56 -11.01
N ARG A 399 10.35 -4.73 -11.91
CA ARG A 399 10.49 -5.04 -13.34
C ARG A 399 11.15 -6.40 -13.60
N LYS A 400 12.12 -6.79 -12.78
CA LYS A 400 12.85 -8.08 -12.90
C LYS A 400 11.95 -9.30 -12.63
N TYR A 401 10.88 -9.11 -11.88
CA TYR A 401 9.89 -10.15 -11.58
C TYR A 401 8.70 -10.10 -12.54
N LEU A 402 8.30 -8.90 -12.98
CA LEU A 402 7.14 -8.71 -13.85
C LEU A 402 7.41 -9.11 -15.31
N LEU A 403 8.55 -8.72 -15.88
CA LEU A 403 8.83 -8.98 -17.30
C LEU A 403 8.75 -10.46 -17.70
N PRO A 404 9.35 -11.41 -16.94
CA PRO A 404 9.23 -12.83 -17.30
C PRO A 404 7.78 -13.34 -17.32
N VAL A 405 6.91 -12.78 -16.47
CA VAL A 405 5.48 -13.13 -16.45
C VAL A 405 4.78 -12.56 -17.68
N LEU A 406 5.04 -11.29 -18.03
CA LEU A 406 4.46 -10.67 -19.23
C LEU A 406 4.94 -11.36 -20.51
N GLU A 407 6.21 -11.73 -20.60
CA GLU A 407 6.77 -12.50 -21.72
C GLU A 407 6.09 -13.87 -21.87
N GLN A 408 5.84 -14.57 -20.76
CA GLN A 408 5.10 -15.84 -20.77
C GLN A 408 3.66 -15.66 -21.26
N ILE A 409 3.00 -14.57 -20.91
CA ILE A 409 1.61 -14.29 -21.31
C ILE A 409 1.52 -13.86 -22.79
N ALA A 410 2.57 -13.22 -23.31
CA ALA A 410 2.64 -12.77 -24.70
C ALA A 410 3.02 -13.89 -25.68
N ALA A 411 3.74 -14.91 -25.21
CA ALA A 411 4.10 -16.10 -25.97
C ALA A 411 2.90 -17.01 -26.25
#